data_AF-A0AAW2QAP9-F1
#
_entry.id   AF-A0AAW2QAP9-F1
#
_cell.length_a   1.000
_cell.length_b   1.000
_cell.length_c   1.000
_cell.angle_alpha   90.00
_cell.angle_beta   90.00
_cell.angle_gamma   90.00
#
_symmetry.space_group_name_H-M   'P 1'
#
loop_
_entity.id
_entity.type
_entity.pdbx_description
1 polymer ?
#
loop_
_entity_poly.entity_id
_entity_poly.type
_entity_poly.pdbx_seq_one_letter_code
_entity_poly.pdbx_strand_id
1 'polypeptide(L)'
;MELALDVDEPLCCFEHLDSLHKLESLKWSVVNPKLQVVVPAASAPIFPPGLKKLTLSEFGCPWEYMSTIAELENLEVLKLQCYAFQGQVWDTKWFIFSKLIFLLIEDTDLEDWYVKNFQRFPSLERLIFRHCYKLKEIPKEIGDIKHLKMIELDDCNPSLCGFYKALGRQSSPQEKASGSC
;
A
#
# COMPACT_ATOMS: atom_id res chain seq x y z
N MET A 1 -28.06 -3.88 -33.25
CA MET A 1 -28.15 -2.81 -32.24
C MET A 1 -26.84 -2.86 -31.47
N GLU A 2 -25.81 -2.23 -32.04
CA GLU A 2 -24.53 -2.03 -31.37
C GLU A 2 -24.77 -1.06 -30.23
N LEU A 3 -24.51 -1.50 -29.00
CA LEU A 3 -24.43 -0.61 -27.86
C LEU A 3 -22.97 -0.17 -27.77
N ALA A 4 -22.72 1.05 -28.20
CA ALA A 4 -21.47 1.74 -27.90
C ALA A 4 -21.37 1.86 -26.38
N LEU A 5 -20.40 1.17 -25.78
CA LEU A 5 -20.08 1.34 -24.37
C LEU A 5 -19.33 2.67 -24.24
N ASP A 6 -19.98 3.66 -23.62
CA ASP A 6 -19.35 4.92 -23.25
C ASP A 6 -18.12 4.67 -22.36
N VAL A 7 -17.06 5.43 -22.65
CA VAL A 7 -15.67 5.17 -22.23
C VAL A 7 -15.32 5.81 -20.87
N ASP A 8 -16.31 6.23 -20.07
CA ASP A 8 -16.07 7.12 -18.91
C ASP A 8 -16.25 6.51 -17.50
N GLU A 9 -16.41 5.20 -17.31
CA GLU A 9 -16.38 4.60 -15.96
C GLU A 9 -15.57 3.31 -15.85
N PRO A 10 -14.30 3.36 -15.38
CA PRO A 10 -13.51 2.16 -15.19
C PRO A 10 -13.73 1.47 -13.82
N LEU A 11 -14.67 1.91 -12.97
CA LEU A 11 -14.84 1.35 -11.62
C LEU A 11 -16.29 1.09 -11.19
N CYS A 12 -17.12 0.47 -12.03
CA CYS A 12 -18.46 0.02 -11.58
C CYS A 12 -18.45 -1.27 -10.72
N CYS A 13 -17.29 -1.82 -10.33
CA CYS A 13 -17.21 -3.16 -9.71
C CYS A 13 -17.40 -3.20 -8.17
N PHE A 14 -17.54 -2.05 -7.49
CA PHE A 14 -17.59 -2.02 -6.01
C PHE A 14 -19.00 -1.98 -5.41
N GLU A 15 -20.07 -1.85 -6.21
CA GLU A 15 -21.42 -1.56 -5.68
C GLU A 15 -22.06 -2.64 -4.79
N HIS A 16 -21.34 -3.72 -4.43
CA HIS A 16 -21.91 -4.81 -3.64
C HIS A 16 -21.00 -5.36 -2.51
N LEU A 17 -19.76 -4.87 -2.35
CA LEU A 17 -18.84 -5.43 -1.34
C LEU A 17 -19.14 -4.96 0.09
N ASP A 18 -19.76 -3.80 0.27
CA ASP A 18 -20.12 -3.25 1.59
C ASP A 18 -21.02 -4.17 2.40
N SER A 19 -21.79 -5.03 1.73
CA SER A 19 -22.67 -6.02 2.34
C SER A 19 -21.91 -7.20 2.98
N LEU A 20 -20.62 -7.37 2.68
CA LEU A 20 -19.80 -8.49 3.15
C LEU A 20 -19.15 -8.18 4.50
N HIS A 21 -19.96 -7.89 5.52
CA HIS A 21 -19.50 -7.50 6.87
C HIS A 21 -18.64 -8.56 7.59
N LYS A 22 -18.61 -9.80 7.09
CA LYS A 22 -17.78 -10.90 7.63
C LYS A 22 -16.44 -11.06 6.90
N LEU A 23 -16.21 -10.32 5.81
CA LEU A 23 -14.99 -10.47 5.03
C LEU A 23 -13.82 -9.79 5.75
N GLU A 24 -12.92 -10.61 6.31
CA GLU A 24 -11.73 -10.11 7.02
C GLU A 24 -10.49 -10.01 6.12
N SER A 25 -10.49 -10.65 4.95
CA SER A 25 -9.32 -10.68 4.05
C SER A 25 -9.75 -10.56 2.61
N LEU A 26 -9.14 -9.61 1.89
CA LEU A 26 -9.38 -9.34 0.48
C LEU A 26 -8.03 -9.23 -0.23
N LYS A 27 -7.88 -9.99 -1.32
CA LYS A 27 -6.79 -9.82 -2.27
C LYS A 27 -7.39 -9.46 -3.63
N TRP A 28 -6.96 -8.35 -4.19
CA TRP A 28 -7.36 -7.87 -5.50
C TRP A 28 -6.13 -7.72 -6.39
N SER A 29 -6.23 -8.19 -7.62
CA SER A 29 -5.22 -7.96 -8.66
C SER A 29 -5.93 -7.64 -9.98
N VAL A 30 -5.53 -6.56 -10.65
CA VAL A 30 -6.11 -6.15 -11.95
C VAL A 30 -5.19 -6.63 -13.06
N VAL A 31 -5.51 -7.76 -13.69
CA VAL A 31 -4.65 -8.39 -14.71
C VAL A 31 -4.94 -7.78 -16.10
N ASN A 32 -4.82 -6.45 -16.27
CA ASN A 32 -4.70 -5.80 -17.60
C ASN A 32 -4.41 -4.28 -17.49
N PRO A 33 -3.17 -3.81 -17.73
CA PRO A 33 -2.79 -2.41 -17.50
C PRO A 33 -3.07 -1.45 -18.67
N LYS A 34 -3.76 -1.90 -19.74
CA LYS A 34 -4.12 -0.99 -20.85
C LYS A 34 -5.16 0.07 -20.46
N LEU A 35 -5.80 -0.09 -19.31
CA LEU A 35 -6.67 0.92 -18.74
C LEU A 35 -5.79 1.78 -17.86
N GLN A 36 -5.50 3.01 -18.31
CA GLN A 36 -5.28 4.08 -17.34
C GLN A 36 -6.56 4.11 -16.51
N VAL A 37 -6.53 3.55 -15.31
CA VAL A 37 -7.66 3.66 -14.39
C VAL A 37 -7.67 5.12 -13.95
N VAL A 38 -8.29 5.96 -14.78
CA VAL A 38 -8.75 7.28 -14.37
C VAL A 38 -9.84 6.97 -13.36
N VAL A 39 -9.48 6.88 -12.08
CA VAL A 39 -10.45 6.80 -10.99
C VAL A 39 -11.26 8.10 -11.11
N PRO A 40 -12.54 8.06 -11.51
CA PRO A 40 -13.37 9.25 -11.44
C PRO A 40 -13.38 9.68 -9.97
N ALA A 41 -13.24 10.97 -9.70
CA ALA A 41 -13.22 11.51 -8.33
C ALA A 41 -14.46 11.13 -7.49
N ALA A 42 -15.48 10.52 -8.11
CA ALA A 42 -16.76 10.15 -7.51
C ALA A 42 -16.93 8.65 -7.17
N SER A 43 -16.10 7.73 -7.67
CA SER A 43 -16.26 6.27 -7.40
C SER A 43 -15.02 5.68 -6.75
N ALA A 44 -14.78 6.11 -5.51
CA ALA A 44 -13.83 5.46 -4.63
C ALA A 44 -14.24 3.98 -4.42
N PRO A 45 -13.33 3.01 -4.61
CA PRO A 45 -13.49 1.66 -4.09
C PRO A 45 -14.06 1.65 -2.67
N ILE A 46 -15.26 1.12 -2.47
CA ILE A 46 -15.80 0.94 -1.12
C ILE A 46 -15.38 -0.44 -0.64
N PHE A 47 -14.49 -0.44 0.35
CA PHE A 47 -13.98 -1.66 0.97
C PHE A 47 -14.90 -2.07 2.14
N PRO A 48 -15.13 -3.38 2.36
CA PRO A 48 -15.94 -3.84 3.48
C PRO A 48 -15.37 -3.35 4.83
N PRO A 49 -16.20 -2.82 5.75
CA PRO A 49 -15.72 -2.21 7.00
C PRO A 49 -15.10 -3.22 7.99
N GLY A 50 -15.37 -4.52 7.81
CA GLY A 50 -14.82 -5.61 8.63
C GLY A 50 -13.41 -6.06 8.20
N LEU A 51 -12.82 -5.42 7.19
CA LEU A 51 -11.59 -5.89 6.57
C LEU A 51 -10.39 -5.74 7.52
N LYS A 52 -9.66 -6.85 7.74
CA LYS A 52 -8.41 -6.90 8.52
C LYS A 52 -7.18 -7.00 7.64
N LYS A 53 -7.30 -7.59 6.45
CA LYS A 53 -6.19 -7.83 5.53
C LYS A 53 -6.57 -7.38 4.13
N LEU A 54 -5.79 -6.45 3.58
CA LEU A 54 -5.94 -5.97 2.22
C LEU A 54 -4.65 -6.21 1.45
N THR A 55 -4.77 -6.81 0.27
CA THR A 55 -3.70 -6.91 -0.72
C THR A 55 -4.21 -6.36 -2.04
N LEU A 56 -3.53 -5.35 -2.58
CA LEU A 56 -3.82 -4.73 -3.86
C LEU A 56 -2.62 -4.92 -4.79
N SER A 57 -2.89 -5.21 -6.07
CA SER A 57 -1.87 -5.36 -7.10
C SER A 57 -2.35 -4.77 -8.43
N GLU A 58 -1.46 -4.09 -9.15
CA GLU A 58 -1.71 -3.55 -10.51
C GLU A 58 -2.90 -2.60 -10.61
N PHE A 59 -3.24 -1.90 -9.51
CA PHE A 59 -4.42 -1.04 -9.43
C PHE A 59 -4.18 0.38 -9.96
N GLY A 60 -2.94 0.88 -9.90
CA GLY A 60 -2.59 2.20 -10.42
C GLY A 60 -3.14 3.39 -9.62
N CYS A 61 -3.56 3.21 -8.36
CA CYS A 61 -4.17 4.29 -7.58
C CYS A 61 -3.16 5.40 -7.25
N PRO A 62 -3.55 6.69 -7.30
CA PRO A 62 -2.72 7.75 -6.76
C PRO A 62 -2.63 7.64 -5.22
N TRP A 63 -1.50 8.04 -4.62
CA TRP A 63 -1.28 7.95 -3.17
C TRP A 63 -2.29 8.74 -2.32
N GLU A 64 -2.92 9.78 -2.87
CA GLU A 64 -4.00 10.54 -2.24
C GLU A 64 -5.20 9.66 -1.87
N TYR A 65 -5.40 8.56 -2.59
CA TYR A 65 -6.46 7.60 -2.34
C TYR A 65 -6.22 6.75 -1.07
N MET A 66 -5.03 6.81 -0.49
CA MET A 66 -4.69 6.07 0.73
C MET A 66 -5.53 6.51 1.95
N SER A 67 -6.14 7.69 1.91
CA SER A 67 -7.07 8.16 2.94
C SER A 67 -8.25 7.20 3.13
N THR A 68 -8.83 6.69 2.03
CA THR A 68 -9.93 5.71 2.08
C THR A 68 -9.49 4.38 2.68
N ILE A 69 -8.24 3.95 2.42
CA ILE A 69 -7.70 2.74 3.04
C ILE A 69 -7.47 2.95 4.55
N ALA A 70 -7.05 4.15 4.96
CA ALA A 70 -6.84 4.49 6.36
C ALA A 70 -8.13 4.56 7.17
N GLU A 71 -9.29 4.78 6.54
CA GLU A 71 -10.61 4.72 7.18
C GLU A 71 -11.02 3.31 7.61
N LEU A 72 -10.32 2.26 7.13
CA LEU A 72 -10.56 0.88 7.55
C LEU A 72 -10.05 0.64 8.97
N GLU A 73 -10.91 0.90 9.95
CA GLU A 73 -10.58 0.85 11.39
C GLU A 73 -10.11 -0.52 11.90
N ASN A 74 -10.37 -1.59 11.15
CA ASN A 74 -9.98 -2.96 11.48
C ASN A 74 -8.75 -3.46 10.70
N LEU A 75 -8.19 -2.64 9.80
CA LEU A 75 -7.11 -3.05 8.92
C LEU A 75 -5.81 -3.25 9.70
N GLU A 76 -5.35 -4.51 9.75
CA GLU A 76 -4.13 -4.94 10.42
C GLU A 76 -2.98 -5.20 9.44
N VAL A 77 -3.30 -5.62 8.21
CA VAL A 77 -2.33 -6.00 7.18
C VAL A 77 -2.66 -5.28 5.88
N LEU A 78 -1.72 -4.49 5.39
CA LEU A 78 -1.79 -3.86 4.07
C LEU A 78 -0.60 -4.31 3.23
N LYS A 79 -0.90 -4.78 2.01
CA LYS A 79 0.10 -5.15 1.01
C LYS A 79 -0.22 -4.45 -0.31
N LEU A 80 0.72 -3.65 -0.79
CA LEU A 80 0.65 -2.95 -2.06
C LEU A 80 1.74 -3.55 -2.96
N GLN A 81 1.36 -4.13 -4.09
CA GLN A 81 2.27 -4.87 -4.96
C GLN A 81 2.13 -4.40 -6.41
N CYS A 82 3.20 -4.52 -7.21
CA CYS A 82 3.21 -4.29 -8.67
C CYS A 82 2.35 -3.08 -9.08
N TYR A 83 2.76 -1.88 -8.66
CA TYR A 83 2.09 -0.61 -8.97
C TYR A 83 0.61 -0.55 -8.53
N ALA A 84 0.27 -1.19 -7.40
CA ALA A 84 -1.01 -0.98 -6.73
C ALA A 84 -1.29 0.50 -6.46
N PHE A 85 -0.25 1.24 -6.06
CA PHE A 85 -0.26 2.69 -5.94
C PHE A 85 0.89 3.31 -6.74
N GLN A 86 0.62 4.49 -7.29
CA GLN A 86 1.50 5.24 -8.18
C GLN A 86 1.65 6.69 -7.74
N GLY A 87 2.80 7.26 -8.06
CA GLY A 87 3.18 8.62 -7.74
C GLY A 87 4.46 8.66 -6.91
N GLN A 88 5.23 9.73 -7.10
CA GLN A 88 6.53 9.90 -6.45
C GLN A 88 6.42 10.22 -4.96
N VAL A 89 5.26 10.73 -4.50
CA VAL A 89 5.08 11.23 -3.13
C VAL A 89 3.94 10.51 -2.45
N TRP A 90 4.22 9.98 -1.26
CA TRP A 90 3.20 9.52 -0.33
C TRP A 90 3.17 10.41 0.91
N ASP A 91 2.16 11.27 1.06
CA ASP A 91 1.97 12.12 2.24
C ASP A 91 0.93 11.54 3.20
N THR A 92 1.37 11.13 4.40
CA THR A 92 0.51 10.57 5.46
C THR A 92 0.15 11.58 6.55
N LYS A 93 0.27 12.88 6.26
CA LYS A 93 0.05 13.95 7.24
C LYS A 93 -1.37 14.00 7.83
N TRP A 94 -2.38 13.62 7.05
CA TRP A 94 -3.79 13.93 7.33
C TRP A 94 -4.66 12.75 7.77
N PHE A 95 -4.16 11.51 7.72
CA PHE A 95 -4.91 10.31 8.10
C PHE A 95 -4.07 9.40 9.00
N ILE A 96 -4.73 8.48 9.71
CA ILE A 96 -4.11 7.62 10.72
C ILE A 96 -4.50 6.17 10.44
N PHE A 97 -3.52 5.29 10.39
CA PHE A 97 -3.71 3.85 10.34
C PHE A 97 -3.79 3.27 11.75
N SER A 98 -4.97 3.30 12.35
CA SER A 98 -5.17 3.01 13.77
C SER A 98 -4.71 1.60 14.20
N LYS A 99 -5.00 0.57 13.40
CA LYS A 99 -4.69 -0.84 13.71
C LYS A 99 -3.68 -1.50 12.79
N LEU A 100 -3.04 -0.75 11.89
CA LEU A 100 -2.12 -1.36 10.92
C LEU A 100 -0.87 -1.88 11.64
N ILE A 101 -0.68 -3.20 11.60
CA ILE A 101 0.42 -3.94 12.22
C ILE A 101 1.51 -4.24 11.18
N PHE A 102 1.12 -4.52 9.94
CA PHE A 102 2.01 -4.92 8.86
C PHE A 102 1.75 -4.09 7.60
N LEU A 103 2.82 -3.49 7.07
CA LEU A 103 2.82 -2.81 5.78
C LEU A 103 3.89 -3.41 4.87
N LEU A 104 3.47 -3.85 3.68
CA LEU A 104 4.35 -4.18 2.56
C LEU A 104 4.07 -3.23 1.41
N ILE A 105 5.13 -2.63 0.87
CA ILE A 105 5.11 -1.88 -0.38
C ILE A 105 6.11 -2.54 -1.31
N GLU A 106 5.63 -2.96 -2.47
CA GLU A 106 6.39 -3.71 -3.45
C GLU A 106 6.18 -3.11 -4.83
N ASP A 107 7.29 -2.89 -5.54
CA ASP A 107 7.32 -2.45 -6.94
C ASP A 107 6.42 -1.22 -7.22
N THR A 108 6.95 -0.04 -6.90
CA THR A 108 6.27 1.25 -7.04
C THR A 108 7.27 2.34 -7.44
N ASP A 109 6.77 3.45 -7.96
CA ASP A 109 7.56 4.64 -8.29
C ASP A 109 7.69 5.65 -7.14
N LEU A 110 7.30 5.28 -5.92
CA LEU A 110 7.47 6.08 -4.71
C LEU A 110 8.93 6.50 -4.50
N GLU A 111 9.16 7.80 -4.36
CA GLU A 111 10.46 8.40 -4.06
C GLU A 111 10.51 8.94 -2.64
N ASP A 112 9.50 9.73 -2.28
CA ASP A 112 9.45 10.52 -1.06
C ASP A 112 8.21 10.14 -0.24
N TRP A 113 8.44 9.54 0.92
CA TRP A 113 7.39 9.25 1.90
C TRP A 113 7.44 10.30 3.01
N TYR A 114 6.33 10.97 3.29
CA TYR A 114 6.22 11.95 4.37
C TYR A 114 5.31 11.45 5.49
N VAL A 115 5.82 11.52 6.72
CA VAL A 115 5.08 11.15 7.95
C VAL A 115 5.15 12.32 8.92
N LYS A 116 4.00 12.91 9.27
CA LYS A 116 3.96 14.08 10.18
C LYS A 116 4.53 13.75 11.56
N ASN A 117 4.20 12.57 12.09
CA ASN A 117 4.68 12.03 13.36
C ASN A 117 4.37 10.53 13.44
N PHE A 118 5.02 9.83 14.37
CA PHE A 118 4.83 8.39 14.57
C PHE A 118 3.38 7.98 14.91
N GLN A 119 2.54 8.91 15.40
CA GLN A 119 1.13 8.63 15.73
C GLN A 119 0.26 8.40 14.49
N ARG A 120 0.78 8.56 13.26
CA ARG A 120 0.09 8.11 12.04
C ARG A 120 0.02 6.59 11.93
N PHE A 121 0.93 5.87 12.60
CA PHE A 121 1.08 4.42 12.58
C PHE A 121 1.26 3.85 13.99
N PRO A 122 0.32 4.08 14.92
CA PRO A 122 0.50 3.76 16.34
C PRO A 122 0.71 2.27 16.64
N SER A 123 0.23 1.38 15.75
CA SER A 123 0.25 -0.08 15.93
C SER A 123 1.26 -0.80 15.04
N LEU A 124 2.05 -0.07 14.24
CA LEU A 124 2.90 -0.68 13.21
C LEU A 124 4.06 -1.45 13.84
N GLU A 125 4.17 -2.72 13.49
CA GLU A 125 5.22 -3.61 13.98
C GLU A 125 6.22 -4.00 12.89
N ARG A 126 5.76 -4.09 11.63
CA ARG A 126 6.59 -4.55 10.51
C ARG A 126 6.36 -3.70 9.27
N LEU A 127 7.44 -3.19 8.73
CA LEU A 127 7.50 -2.40 7.51
C LEU A 127 8.45 -3.06 6.53
N ILE A 128 7.95 -3.38 5.34
CA ILE A 128 8.74 -4.04 4.30
C ILE A 128 8.63 -3.25 3.01
N PHE A 129 9.78 -2.95 2.40
CA PHE A 129 9.86 -2.49 1.02
C PHE A 129 10.54 -3.54 0.16
N ARG A 130 10.00 -3.80 -1.03
CA ARG A 130 10.58 -4.71 -2.02
C ARG A 130 10.61 -4.07 -3.41
N HIS A 131 11.72 -4.18 -4.12
CA HIS A 131 11.82 -3.63 -5.48
C HIS A 131 11.48 -2.12 -5.55
N CYS A 132 11.65 -1.38 -4.45
CA CYS A 132 11.39 0.07 -4.40
C CYS A 132 12.68 0.83 -4.73
N TYR A 133 13.04 0.83 -6.00
CA TYR A 133 14.34 1.35 -6.47
C TYR A 133 14.49 2.87 -6.32
N LYS A 134 13.37 3.60 -6.34
CA LYS A 134 13.37 5.08 -6.27
C LYS A 134 13.22 5.65 -4.87
N LEU A 135 12.84 4.84 -3.88
CA LEU A 135 12.63 5.29 -2.50
C LEU A 135 13.93 5.85 -1.93
N LYS A 136 13.94 7.14 -1.60
CA LYS A 136 15.15 7.85 -1.15
C LYS A 136 15.42 7.60 0.32
N GLU A 137 14.39 7.68 1.15
CA GLU A 137 14.50 7.50 2.59
C GLU A 137 13.20 6.97 3.22
N ILE A 138 13.33 6.42 4.43
CA ILE A 138 12.19 6.14 5.30
C ILE A 138 12.18 7.26 6.36
N PRO A 139 11.03 7.93 6.60
CA PRO A 139 10.92 8.99 7.59
C PRO A 139 11.44 8.57 8.96
N LYS A 140 12.26 9.41 9.57
CA LYS A 140 12.82 9.14 10.90
C LYS A 140 11.75 8.94 11.97
N GLU A 141 10.58 9.55 11.78
CA GLU A 141 9.40 9.43 12.64
C GLU A 141 8.93 7.97 12.74
N ILE A 142 9.16 7.13 11.71
CA ILE A 142 8.90 5.69 11.79
C ILE A 142 9.80 5.03 12.84
N GLY A 143 11.03 5.50 13.00
CA GLY A 143 11.97 5.03 14.01
C GLY A 143 11.53 5.27 15.46
N ASP A 144 10.59 6.19 15.69
CA ASP A 144 10.04 6.53 17.02
C ASP A 144 8.82 5.65 17.40
N ILE A 145 8.35 4.79 16.50
CA ILE A 145 7.23 3.88 16.78
C ILE A 145 7.68 2.81 17.79
N LYS A 146 7.12 2.87 19.00
CA LYS A 146 7.47 2.00 20.13
C LYS A 146 7.38 0.50 19.83
N HIS A 147 6.40 0.10 19.02
CA HIS A 147 6.12 -1.31 18.73
C HIS A 147 6.77 -1.81 17.44
N LEU A 148 7.53 -0.96 16.74
CA LEU A 148 8.19 -1.34 15.50
C LEU A 148 9.30 -2.35 15.79
N LYS A 149 9.12 -3.57 15.28
CA LYS A 149 10.04 -4.69 15.47
C LYS A 149 11.01 -4.83 14.31
N MET A 150 10.60 -4.43 13.10
CA MET A 150 11.35 -4.76 11.89
C MET A 150 11.10 -3.77 10.75
N ILE A 151 12.20 -3.41 10.08
CA ILE A 151 12.21 -2.72 8.79
C ILE A 151 13.02 -3.59 7.82
N GLU A 152 12.39 -4.13 6.79
CA GLU A 152 13.04 -4.93 5.75
C GLU A 152 13.10 -4.14 4.44
N LEU A 153 14.26 -4.14 3.80
CA LEU A 153 14.46 -3.63 2.46
C LEU A 153 15.03 -4.75 1.62
N ASP A 154 14.27 -5.20 0.63
CA ASP A 154 14.69 -6.22 -0.33
C ASP A 154 14.78 -5.60 -1.72
N ASP A 155 15.96 -5.69 -2.33
CA ASP A 155 16.23 -5.13 -3.67
C ASP A 155 15.66 -3.71 -3.90
N CYS A 156 15.84 -2.81 -2.93
CA CYS A 156 15.42 -1.41 -3.04
C CYS A 156 16.60 -0.51 -3.44
N ASN A 157 16.42 0.82 -3.38
CA ASN A 157 17.51 1.78 -3.58
C ASN A 157 18.81 1.35 -2.85
N PRO A 158 19.95 1.18 -3.56
CA PRO A 158 21.18 0.65 -2.96
C PRO A 158 21.73 1.50 -1.80
N SER A 159 21.61 2.83 -1.88
CA SER A 159 22.06 3.74 -0.83
C SER A 159 21.23 3.57 0.44
N LEU A 160 19.91 3.51 0.29
CA LEU A 160 18.98 3.26 1.40
C LEU A 160 19.23 1.88 2.03
N CYS A 161 19.39 0.85 1.20
CA CYS A 161 19.72 -0.49 1.67
C CYS A 161 21.05 -0.52 2.44
N GLY A 162 22.09 0.16 1.93
CA GLY A 162 23.39 0.28 2.59
C GLY A 162 23.27 0.94 3.98
N PHE A 163 22.48 2.00 4.09
CA PHE A 163 22.23 2.69 5.36
C PHE A 163 21.55 1.78 6.40
N TYR A 164 20.47 1.08 6.03
CA TYR A 164 19.74 0.20 6.96
C TYR A 164 20.50 -1.08 7.32
N LYS A 165 21.36 -1.58 6.41
CA LYS A 165 22.32 -2.65 6.72
C LYS A 165 23.31 -2.22 7.80
N ALA A 166 23.88 -1.02 7.68
CA ALA A 166 24.81 -0.48 8.67
C ALA A 166 24.16 -0.26 10.05
N LEU A 167 22.86 0.03 10.10
CA LEU A 167 22.09 0.16 11.35
C LEU A 167 21.71 -1.17 12.01
N GLY A 168 21.99 -2.31 11.38
CA GLY A 168 21.61 -3.64 11.90
C GLY A 168 20.10 -3.87 11.96
N ARG A 169 19.31 -3.13 11.16
CA ARG A 169 17.84 -3.18 11.18
C ARG A 169 17.21 -4.16 10.18
N GLN A 170 18.01 -4.84 9.37
CA GLN A 170 17.55 -5.88 8.42
C GLN A 170 17.63 -7.28 9.05
N SER A 171 16.62 -8.12 8.84
CA SER A 171 16.75 -9.58 9.01
C SER A 171 17.06 -10.25 7.66
N SER A 172 17.71 -11.41 7.70
CA SER A 172 18.15 -12.17 6.52
C SER A 172 16.98 -12.60 5.63
N PRO A 173 17.15 -12.69 4.28
CA PRO A 173 16.10 -13.20 3.40
C PRO A 173 15.77 -14.65 3.73
N GLN A 174 14.50 -14.96 4.01
CA GLN A 174 13.99 -16.33 3.84
C GLN A 174 13.60 -16.54 2.37
N GLU A 175 13.98 -17.69 1.84
CA GLU A 175 13.87 -18.09 0.44
C GLU A 175 12.48 -17.88 -0.20
N LYS A 176 12.54 -17.21 -1.36
CA LYS A 176 11.66 -17.29 -2.55
C LYS A 176 10.33 -18.03 -2.41
N ALA A 177 9.24 -17.26 -2.50
CA ALA A 177 8.16 -17.62 -3.42
C ALA A 177 8.40 -16.85 -4.72
N SER A 178 8.90 -17.57 -5.73
CA SER A 178 8.96 -17.12 -7.11
C SER A 178 7.55 -16.76 -7.58
N GLY A 179 7.30 -15.47 -7.60
CA GLY A 179 6.15 -14.82 -8.20
C GLY A 179 6.50 -13.36 -8.38
N SER A 180 7.65 -13.12 -9.03
CA SER A 180 7.91 -11.81 -9.63
C SER A 180 6.82 -11.61 -10.68
N CYS A 181 6.21 -10.43 -10.67
CA CYS A 181 5.75 -9.84 -11.91
C CYS A 181 6.93 -9.92 -12.92
#